data_AF-A0A528FKJ8-F1
#
_entry.id   AF-A0A528FKJ8-F1
#
_cell.length_a   1.000
_cell.length_b   1.000
_cell.length_c   1.000
_cell.angle_alpha   90.00
_cell.angle_beta   90.00
_cell.angle_gamma   90.00
#
_symmetry.space_group_name_H-M   'P 1'
#
loop_
_entity.id
_entity.type
_entity.pdbx_description
1 polymer ?
#
loop_
_entity_poly.entity_id
_entity_poly.type
_entity_poly.pdbx_seq_one_letter_code
_entity_poly.pdbx_strand_id
1 'polypeptide(L)'
;NEIRLSDRVVNHGFSRTPHMYFYHINVSHPVLDEGSRYLAPIRDVVWAGHAGERYEAQKVGYRTVPAPQLGFKEQVWQHELGANGAGEVLVAVVNDRLGLGLEVVTRKDQLPCAYEWQNFQAGHYALGIEPSTHHVLGNLAARERGEMIWLEHGESRSYNAVFRVLDGTGDIAAAESRIAAIARQPQQDYPPPSGNFPALGGRSR
;
A
#
# COMPACT_ATOMS: atom_id res chain seq x y z
N ASN A 1 -4.01 -19.37 9.78
CA ASN A 1 -3.03 -18.76 8.85
C ASN A 1 -3.21 -17.24 8.76
N GLU A 2 -3.54 -16.55 9.85
CA GLU A 2 -3.62 -15.08 9.83
C GLU A 2 -3.20 -14.45 11.17
N ILE A 3 -2.70 -13.22 11.09
CA ILE A 3 -2.40 -12.33 12.22
C ILE A 3 -3.32 -11.13 12.09
N ARG A 4 -3.92 -10.70 13.21
CA ARG A 4 -4.80 -9.52 13.27
C ARG A 4 -4.17 -8.48 14.18
N LEU A 5 -4.06 -7.26 13.68
CA LEU A 5 -3.62 -6.09 14.44
C LEU A 5 -4.80 -5.13 14.59
N SER A 6 -5.00 -4.65 15.81
CA SER A 6 -5.99 -3.64 16.17
C SER A 6 -5.32 -2.61 17.06
N ASP A 7 -5.01 -1.46 16.48
CA ASP A 7 -4.33 -0.36 17.17
C ASP A 7 -5.31 0.74 17.53
N ARG A 8 -5.04 1.42 18.65
CA ARG A 8 -5.76 2.62 19.08
C ARG A 8 -4.78 3.69 19.52
N VAL A 9 -4.79 4.83 18.83
CA VAL A 9 -3.99 6.01 19.17
C VAL A 9 -4.88 7.03 19.87
N VAL A 10 -4.48 7.53 21.03
CA VAL A 10 -5.25 8.48 21.85
C VAL A 10 -4.40 9.71 22.13
N ASN A 11 -4.98 10.90 21.99
CA ASN A 11 -4.33 12.11 22.48
C ASN A 11 -4.60 12.28 23.98
N HIS A 12 -3.62 11.94 24.82
CA HIS A 12 -3.66 12.21 26.26
C HIS A 12 -3.15 13.62 26.63
N GLY A 13 -2.65 14.38 25.66
CA GLY A 13 -2.29 15.79 25.84
C GLY A 13 -3.52 16.69 25.96
N PHE A 14 -3.28 17.93 26.35
CA PHE A 14 -4.32 18.97 26.46
C PHE A 14 -4.32 19.94 25.26
N SER A 15 -3.41 19.75 24.31
CA SER A 15 -3.33 20.52 23.07
C SER A 15 -3.93 19.71 21.92
N ARG A 16 -4.61 20.40 20.99
CA ARG A 16 -5.00 19.83 19.70
C ARG A 16 -3.75 19.34 18.94
N THR A 17 -3.70 18.06 18.59
CA THR A 17 -2.49 17.41 18.05
C THR A 17 -2.75 16.86 16.64
N PRO A 18 -1.86 17.13 15.65
CA PRO A 18 -1.97 16.53 14.33
C PRO A 18 -1.63 15.03 14.40
N HIS A 19 -2.34 14.22 13.62
CA HIS A 19 -2.11 12.79 13.57
C HIS A 19 -1.97 12.31 12.12
N MET A 20 -0.84 11.66 11.83
CA MET A 20 -0.61 10.93 10.60
C MET A 20 -0.09 9.56 10.96
N TYR A 21 -0.59 8.55 10.28
CA TYR A 21 -0.30 7.15 10.54
C TYR A 21 -0.27 6.36 9.24
N PHE A 22 0.60 5.35 9.16
CA PHE A 22 0.62 4.34 8.13
C PHE A 22 1.31 3.09 8.68
N TYR A 23 0.98 1.92 8.12
CA TYR A 23 1.75 0.71 8.37
C TYR A 23 2.86 0.60 7.33
N HIS A 24 4.10 0.37 7.77
CA HIS A 24 5.23 0.13 6.88
C HIS A 24 5.52 -1.37 6.81
N ILE A 25 4.81 -2.09 5.95
CA ILE A 25 4.87 -3.56 5.91
C ILE A 25 5.84 -3.99 4.80
N ASN A 26 7.01 -4.48 5.19
CA ASN A 26 8.02 -4.93 4.24
C ASN A 26 7.95 -6.44 4.03
N VAL A 27 7.68 -6.86 2.79
CA VAL A 27 7.71 -8.26 2.34
C VAL A 27 9.06 -8.53 1.69
N SER A 28 9.72 -9.60 2.11
CA SER A 28 11.02 -10.02 1.58
C SER A 28 11.01 -11.52 1.29
N HIS A 29 12.19 -12.08 1.00
CA HIS A 29 12.37 -13.50 0.75
C HIS A 29 11.85 -14.35 1.92
N PRO A 30 11.18 -15.52 1.68
CA PRO A 30 10.99 -16.18 0.39
C PRO A 30 9.70 -15.78 -0.36
N VAL A 31 8.80 -15.00 0.26
CA VAL A 31 7.58 -14.54 -0.42
C VAL A 31 7.91 -13.61 -1.58
N LEU A 32 8.93 -12.76 -1.40
CA LEU A 32 9.49 -11.93 -2.46
C LEU A 32 10.67 -12.65 -3.15
N ASP A 33 10.58 -12.81 -4.47
CA ASP A 33 11.61 -13.35 -5.35
C ASP A 33 11.39 -12.86 -6.79
N GLU A 34 12.35 -13.08 -7.68
CA GLU A 34 12.20 -12.79 -9.11
C GLU A 34 10.92 -13.44 -9.67
N GLY A 35 10.10 -12.63 -10.34
CA GLY A 35 8.81 -13.07 -10.88
C GLY A 35 7.65 -13.04 -9.89
N SER A 36 7.89 -12.68 -8.62
CA SER A 36 6.79 -12.45 -7.66
C SER A 36 5.91 -11.29 -8.14
N ARG A 37 4.62 -11.37 -7.86
CA ARG A 37 3.61 -10.43 -8.36
C ARG A 37 3.03 -9.59 -7.24
N TYR A 38 2.88 -8.30 -7.49
CA TYR A 38 2.10 -7.37 -6.67
C TYR A 38 0.66 -7.31 -7.18
N LEU A 39 -0.28 -7.66 -6.31
CA LEU A 39 -1.71 -7.72 -6.60
C LEU A 39 -2.45 -6.67 -5.76
N ALA A 40 -3.16 -5.76 -6.42
CA ALA A 40 -3.94 -4.73 -5.73
C ALA A 40 -5.13 -4.25 -6.57
N PRO A 41 -6.23 -3.78 -5.94
CA PRO A 41 -7.40 -3.27 -6.66
C PRO A 41 -7.18 -1.82 -7.09
N ILE A 42 -6.17 -1.58 -7.93
CA ILE A 42 -5.75 -0.24 -8.36
C ILE A 42 -6.79 0.36 -9.31
N ARG A 43 -7.35 1.51 -8.94
CA ARG A 43 -8.22 2.33 -9.78
C ARG A 43 -7.44 3.42 -10.52
N ASP A 44 -6.38 3.91 -9.89
CA ASP A 44 -5.53 4.95 -10.45
C ASP A 44 -4.12 4.85 -9.86
N VAL A 45 -3.11 5.20 -10.67
CA VAL A 45 -1.76 5.45 -10.19
C VAL A 45 -1.63 6.94 -10.00
N VAL A 46 -1.68 7.39 -8.76
CA VAL A 46 -1.78 8.81 -8.42
C VAL A 46 -0.44 9.52 -8.59
N TRP A 47 0.64 8.86 -8.14
CA TRP A 47 1.96 9.48 -8.08
C TRP A 47 3.06 8.42 -8.11
N ALA A 48 4.25 8.79 -8.59
CA ALA A 48 5.45 8.00 -8.49
C ALA A 48 6.68 8.89 -8.22
N GLY A 49 7.50 8.52 -7.24
CA GLY A 49 8.66 9.33 -6.81
C GLY A 49 9.80 9.41 -7.82
N HIS A 50 9.77 8.55 -8.82
CA HIS A 50 10.72 8.46 -9.92
C HIS A 50 10.10 8.91 -11.26
N ALA A 51 8.91 9.53 -11.24
CA ALA A 51 8.26 10.06 -12.45
C ALA A 51 9.13 11.08 -13.22
N GLY A 52 8.78 11.33 -14.48
CA GLY A 52 9.54 12.19 -15.38
C GLY A 52 10.61 11.41 -16.15
N GLU A 53 11.79 12.01 -16.37
CA GLU A 53 12.87 11.41 -17.19
C GLU A 53 13.38 10.06 -16.65
N ARG A 54 13.18 9.79 -15.36
CA ARG A 54 13.68 8.57 -14.68
C ARG A 54 12.63 7.47 -14.54
N TYR A 55 11.44 7.66 -15.11
CA TYR A 55 10.29 6.80 -14.82
C TYR A 55 10.52 5.33 -15.18
N GLU A 56 11.19 5.10 -16.31
CA GLU A 56 11.52 3.75 -16.78
C GLU A 56 13.03 3.42 -16.63
N ALA A 57 13.80 4.31 -16.01
CA ALA A 57 15.27 4.24 -16.04
C ALA A 57 15.85 2.97 -15.40
N GLN A 58 15.16 2.41 -14.40
CA GLN A 58 15.59 1.18 -13.72
C GLN A 58 14.99 -0.08 -14.33
N LYS A 59 14.09 0.05 -15.32
CA LYS A 59 13.37 -1.05 -15.97
C LYS A 59 12.63 -1.96 -14.97
N VAL A 60 12.05 -1.35 -13.94
CA VAL A 60 11.22 -2.01 -12.94
C VAL A 60 9.88 -1.28 -12.87
N GLY A 61 8.82 -1.98 -13.25
CA GLY A 61 7.44 -1.51 -13.09
C GLY A 61 6.86 -1.88 -11.74
N TYR A 62 5.59 -1.51 -11.51
CA TYR A 62 4.92 -1.71 -10.22
C TYR A 62 4.43 -3.16 -9.98
N ARG A 63 4.36 -4.00 -11.03
CA ARG A 63 3.60 -5.27 -10.99
C ARG A 63 4.41 -6.51 -10.65
N THR A 64 5.64 -6.55 -11.15
CA THR A 64 6.46 -7.77 -11.21
C THR A 64 7.81 -7.47 -10.62
N VAL A 65 8.19 -8.29 -9.66
CA VAL A 65 9.42 -8.11 -8.89
C VAL A 65 10.61 -8.64 -9.71
N PRO A 66 11.68 -7.85 -9.91
CA PRO A 66 12.88 -8.28 -10.62
C PRO A 66 13.79 -9.11 -9.71
N ALA A 67 14.81 -9.78 -10.27
CA ALA A 67 15.96 -10.21 -9.47
C ALA A 67 16.64 -9.01 -8.78
N PRO A 68 17.38 -9.22 -7.66
CA PRO A 68 18.16 -8.15 -7.04
C PRO A 68 19.12 -7.47 -8.04
N GLN A 69 19.13 -6.14 -8.07
CA GLN A 69 19.91 -5.34 -9.03
C GLN A 69 21.04 -4.56 -8.33
N LEU A 70 22.19 -4.46 -8.98
CA LEU A 70 23.27 -3.59 -8.50
C LEU A 70 22.97 -2.13 -8.85
N GLY A 71 22.98 -1.26 -7.85
CA GLY A 71 22.79 0.18 -8.02
C GLY A 71 21.34 0.63 -8.09
N PHE A 72 20.36 -0.25 -7.81
CA PHE A 72 18.95 0.10 -7.71
C PHE A 72 18.75 1.19 -6.67
N LYS A 73 18.05 2.24 -7.07
CA LYS A 73 17.55 3.31 -6.22
C LYS A 73 16.10 3.00 -5.89
N GLU A 74 15.72 3.24 -4.64
CA GLU A 74 14.35 3.01 -4.21
C GLU A 74 13.33 3.73 -5.10
N GLN A 75 12.17 3.11 -5.28
CA GLN A 75 11.05 3.65 -6.00
C GLN A 75 9.80 3.58 -5.13
N VAL A 76 8.97 4.62 -5.19
CA VAL A 76 7.68 4.64 -4.49
C VAL A 76 6.58 4.98 -5.47
N TRP A 77 5.50 4.23 -5.40
CA TRP A 77 4.24 4.48 -6.10
C TRP A 77 3.17 4.81 -5.07
N GLN A 78 2.30 5.77 -5.37
CA GLN A 78 1.04 5.94 -4.65
C GLN A 78 -0.10 5.49 -5.56
N HIS A 79 -0.91 4.56 -5.08
CA HIS A 79 -2.07 4.01 -5.78
C HIS A 79 -3.36 4.46 -5.10
N GLU A 80 -4.39 4.76 -5.90
CA GLU A 80 -5.76 4.84 -5.41
C GLU A 80 -6.39 3.45 -5.50
N LEU A 81 -6.60 2.83 -4.35
CA LEU A 81 -7.14 1.47 -4.25
C LEU A 81 -8.65 1.48 -4.02
N GLY A 82 -9.35 0.59 -4.72
CA GLY A 82 -10.74 0.27 -4.44
C GLY A 82 -10.92 -0.55 -3.15
N ALA A 83 -12.12 -0.52 -2.60
CA ALA A 83 -12.53 -1.35 -1.47
C ALA A 83 -13.72 -2.24 -1.85
N ASN A 84 -13.86 -3.39 -1.19
CA ASN A 84 -15.03 -4.25 -1.35
C ASN A 84 -16.28 -3.65 -0.67
N GLY A 85 -17.43 -4.34 -0.77
CA GLY A 85 -18.69 -3.89 -0.16
C GLY A 85 -18.66 -3.78 1.38
N ALA A 86 -17.69 -4.41 2.04
CA ALA A 86 -17.47 -4.25 3.47
C ALA A 86 -16.59 -3.02 3.81
N GLY A 87 -15.94 -2.39 2.83
CA GLY A 87 -14.99 -1.29 3.04
C GLY A 87 -13.55 -1.75 3.24
N GLU A 88 -13.24 -3.01 2.90
CA GLU A 88 -11.89 -3.57 3.02
C GLU A 88 -11.09 -3.37 1.73
N VAL A 89 -9.80 -3.05 1.89
CA VAL A 89 -8.79 -2.98 0.83
C VAL A 89 -7.88 -4.19 0.99
N LEU A 90 -7.67 -4.94 -0.09
CA LEU A 90 -6.89 -6.17 -0.11
C LEU A 90 -5.70 -5.98 -1.04
N VAL A 91 -4.48 -6.19 -0.54
CA VAL A 91 -3.24 -6.11 -1.33
C VAL A 91 -2.42 -7.35 -1.04
N ALA A 92 -1.79 -7.96 -2.05
CA ALA A 92 -0.98 -9.15 -1.86
C ALA A 92 0.34 -9.10 -2.64
N VAL A 93 1.35 -9.76 -2.08
CA VAL A 93 2.56 -10.18 -2.81
C VAL A 93 2.55 -11.70 -2.87
N VAL A 94 2.66 -12.25 -4.08
CA VAL A 94 2.57 -13.70 -4.31
C VAL A 94 3.77 -14.21 -5.11
N ASN A 95 4.20 -15.42 -4.77
CA ASN A 95 5.23 -16.18 -5.45
C ASN A 95 4.61 -17.47 -5.99
N ASP A 96 4.25 -17.48 -7.27
CA ASP A 96 3.60 -18.63 -7.91
C ASP A 96 4.51 -19.86 -7.97
N ARG A 97 5.83 -19.66 -8.05
CA ARG A 97 6.82 -20.75 -8.07
C ARG A 97 6.83 -21.53 -6.75
N LEU A 98 6.68 -20.84 -5.62
CA LEU A 98 6.59 -21.45 -4.29
C LEU A 98 5.16 -21.81 -3.88
N GLY A 99 4.15 -21.27 -4.58
CA GLY A 99 2.77 -21.35 -4.13
C GLY A 99 2.57 -20.64 -2.79
N LEU A 100 3.29 -19.55 -2.52
CA LEU A 100 3.25 -18.84 -1.24
C LEU A 100 2.95 -17.35 -1.47
N GLY A 101 2.15 -16.75 -0.60
CA GLY A 101 1.86 -15.32 -0.65
C GLY A 101 1.55 -14.71 0.71
N LEU A 102 1.60 -13.38 0.77
CA LEU A 102 1.11 -12.58 1.89
C LEU A 102 0.04 -11.64 1.37
N GLU A 103 -1.17 -11.75 1.91
CA GLU A 103 -2.24 -10.76 1.73
C GLU A 103 -2.35 -9.87 2.97
N VAL A 104 -2.44 -8.57 2.75
CA VAL A 104 -2.72 -7.55 3.75
C VAL A 104 -4.11 -6.98 3.48
N VAL A 105 -4.98 -7.04 4.48
CA VAL A 105 -6.32 -6.47 4.44
C VAL A 105 -6.42 -5.32 5.42
N THR A 106 -6.80 -4.14 4.93
CA THR A 106 -7.03 -2.94 5.74
C THR A 106 -8.41 -2.32 5.46
N ARG A 107 -8.70 -1.23 6.15
CA ARG A 107 -9.97 -0.50 6.09
C ARG A 107 -9.79 0.80 5.31
N LYS A 108 -10.54 1.00 4.22
CA LYS A 108 -10.43 2.21 3.38
C LYS A 108 -10.75 3.48 4.15
N ASP A 109 -11.69 3.41 5.10
CA ASP A 109 -12.09 4.53 5.95
C ASP A 109 -11.06 4.90 7.03
N GLN A 110 -10.13 3.98 7.34
CA GLN A 110 -9.03 4.19 8.30
C GLN A 110 -7.72 4.58 7.60
N LEU A 111 -7.42 3.92 6.47
CA LEU A 111 -6.20 4.07 5.68
C LEU A 111 -6.57 4.27 4.20
N PRO A 112 -7.03 5.47 3.80
CA PRO A 112 -7.54 5.73 2.46
C PRO A 112 -6.46 5.76 1.36
N CYS A 113 -5.19 5.93 1.71
CA CYS A 113 -4.08 5.98 0.77
C CYS A 113 -3.26 4.70 0.83
N ALA A 114 -2.56 4.36 -0.25
CA ALA A 114 -1.66 3.21 -0.26
C ALA A 114 -0.40 3.52 -1.07
N TYR A 115 0.74 3.15 -0.51
CA TYR A 115 2.01 3.18 -1.22
C TYR A 115 2.54 1.77 -1.47
N GLU A 116 3.26 1.67 -2.57
CA GLU A 116 4.10 0.54 -2.89
C GLU A 116 5.54 1.06 -2.92
N TRP A 117 6.32 0.68 -1.90
CA TRP A 117 7.75 0.97 -1.85
C TRP A 117 8.52 -0.20 -2.42
N GLN A 118 9.50 0.09 -3.27
CA GLN A 118 10.33 -0.91 -3.92
C GLN A 118 11.78 -0.64 -3.58
N ASN A 119 12.46 -1.66 -3.03
CA ASN A 119 13.89 -1.64 -2.82
C ASN A 119 14.44 -3.01 -3.23
N PHE A 120 14.87 -3.10 -4.49
CA PHE A 120 15.40 -4.33 -5.09
C PHE A 120 16.91 -4.28 -5.28
N GLN A 121 17.61 -3.53 -4.43
CA GLN A 121 19.06 -3.43 -4.46
C GLN A 121 19.71 -4.75 -4.01
N ALA A 122 20.80 -5.17 -4.65
CA ALA A 122 21.59 -6.30 -4.15
C ALA A 122 22.05 -6.02 -2.71
N GLY A 123 21.67 -6.90 -1.77
CA GLY A 123 21.88 -6.73 -0.33
C GLY A 123 20.69 -6.13 0.43
N HIS A 124 19.74 -5.46 -0.25
CA HIS A 124 18.48 -4.94 0.31
C HIS A 124 17.31 -5.27 -0.63
N TYR A 125 16.54 -6.31 -0.33
CA TYR A 125 15.54 -6.84 -1.26
C TYR A 125 14.17 -6.97 -0.58
N ALA A 126 13.32 -5.96 -0.77
CA ALA A 126 12.02 -5.85 -0.13
C ALA A 126 11.01 -5.07 -0.99
N LEU A 127 9.73 -5.39 -0.83
CA LEU A 127 8.59 -4.62 -1.32
C LEU A 127 7.73 -4.20 -0.12
N GLY A 128 7.40 -2.91 -0.03
CA GLY A 128 6.55 -2.32 0.98
C GLY A 128 5.08 -2.28 0.55
N ILE A 129 4.18 -2.80 1.38
CA ILE A 129 2.72 -2.57 1.30
C ILE A 129 2.39 -1.53 2.37
N GLU A 130 2.07 -0.31 1.95
CA GLU A 130 2.04 0.84 2.87
C GLU A 130 0.68 1.56 2.90
N PRO A 131 -0.34 0.97 3.54
CA PRO A 131 -1.62 1.64 3.72
C PRO A 131 -1.48 2.80 4.70
N SER A 132 -1.98 3.98 4.32
CA SER A 132 -1.70 5.28 4.94
C SER A 132 -2.95 6.12 5.13
N THR A 133 -2.94 6.94 6.19
CA THR A 133 -3.99 7.94 6.50
C THR A 133 -4.02 9.13 5.52
N HIS A 134 -2.90 9.44 4.88
CA HIS A 134 -2.72 10.64 4.05
C HIS A 134 -1.95 10.31 2.78
N HIS A 135 -1.98 11.23 1.83
CA HIS A 135 -1.17 11.18 0.61
C HIS A 135 0.33 11.38 0.88
N VAL A 136 1.15 10.95 -0.09
CA VAL A 136 2.62 11.03 -0.06
C VAL A 136 3.14 12.47 0.02
N LEU A 137 2.29 13.46 -0.28
CA LEU A 137 2.57 14.89 -0.19
C LEU A 137 2.88 15.37 1.24
N GLY A 138 2.53 14.59 2.25
CA GLY A 138 2.95 14.82 3.64
C GLY A 138 2.18 15.90 4.39
N ASN A 139 2.72 16.29 5.55
CA ASN A 139 2.04 17.11 6.56
C ASN A 139 1.61 18.50 6.06
N LEU A 140 2.45 19.19 5.29
CA LEU A 140 2.12 20.56 4.83
C LEU A 140 0.92 20.52 3.88
N ALA A 141 0.99 19.69 2.85
CA ALA A 141 -0.10 19.53 1.89
C ALA A 141 -1.39 19.05 2.56
N ALA A 142 -1.32 18.12 3.52
CA ALA A 142 -2.48 17.68 4.29
C ALA A 142 -3.15 18.83 5.06
N ARG A 143 -2.38 19.80 5.58
CA ARG A 143 -2.94 20.99 6.24
C ARG A 143 -3.57 21.95 5.25
N GLU A 144 -2.87 22.24 4.15
CA GLU A 144 -3.33 23.16 3.10
C GLU A 144 -4.61 22.65 2.42
N ARG A 145 -4.73 21.34 2.24
CA ARG A 145 -5.90 20.67 1.68
C ARG A 145 -7.05 20.47 2.68
N GLY A 146 -6.86 20.83 3.95
CA GLY A 146 -7.86 20.61 5.01
C GLY A 146 -8.06 19.13 5.37
N GLU A 147 -7.11 18.27 5.01
CA GLU A 147 -7.17 16.81 5.17
C GLU A 147 -6.45 16.32 6.42
N MET A 148 -5.77 17.18 7.18
CA MET A 148 -5.06 16.79 8.40
C MET A 148 -6.03 16.20 9.45
N ILE A 149 -5.72 15.01 9.95
CA ILE A 149 -6.41 14.49 11.15
C ILE A 149 -5.93 15.27 12.36
N TRP A 150 -6.88 15.77 13.13
CA TRP A 150 -6.64 16.41 14.42
C TRP A 150 -7.28 15.60 15.51
N LEU A 151 -6.57 15.40 16.61
CA LEU A 151 -7.09 14.78 17.83
C LEU A 151 -7.13 15.84 18.93
N GLU A 152 -8.32 16.10 19.46
CA GLU A 152 -8.49 16.81 20.73
C GLU A 152 -8.17 15.91 21.92
N HIS A 153 -8.12 16.48 23.13
CA HIS A 153 -7.90 15.70 24.36
C HIS A 153 -8.91 14.55 24.48
N GLY A 154 -8.40 13.33 24.67
CA GLY A 154 -9.19 12.11 24.82
C GLY A 154 -9.74 11.54 23.51
N GLU A 155 -9.64 12.26 22.39
CA GLU A 155 -10.00 11.71 21.08
C GLU A 155 -8.99 10.64 20.65
N SER A 156 -9.51 9.67 19.90
CA SER A 156 -8.71 8.57 19.38
C SER A 156 -8.94 8.30 17.90
N ARG A 157 -8.02 7.51 17.34
CA ARG A 157 -8.16 6.82 16.04
C ARG A 157 -7.85 5.35 16.20
N SER A 158 -8.58 4.52 15.46
CA SER A 158 -8.39 3.07 15.45
C SER A 158 -7.96 2.57 14.08
N TYR A 159 -7.05 1.60 14.05
CA TYR A 159 -6.50 1.03 12.82
C TYR A 159 -6.54 -0.49 12.90
N ASN A 160 -7.01 -1.13 11.82
CA ASN A 160 -7.09 -2.59 11.74
C ASN A 160 -6.37 -3.07 10.49
N ALA A 161 -5.55 -4.11 10.68
CA ALA A 161 -4.88 -4.82 9.61
C ALA A 161 -4.97 -6.34 9.85
N VAL A 162 -5.19 -7.10 8.78
CA VAL A 162 -5.12 -8.56 8.79
C VAL A 162 -4.03 -9.00 7.82
N PHE A 163 -3.12 -9.83 8.30
CA PHE A 163 -2.04 -10.42 7.53
C PHE A 163 -2.38 -11.89 7.34
N ARG A 164 -2.61 -12.31 6.11
CA ARG A 164 -3.00 -13.67 5.76
C ARG A 164 -1.91 -14.31 4.93
N VAL A 165 -1.47 -15.49 5.37
CA VAL A 165 -0.59 -16.34 4.56
C VAL A 165 -1.47 -17.07 3.54
N LEU A 166 -1.10 -16.94 2.26
CA LEU A 166 -1.70 -17.68 1.16
C LEU A 166 -0.82 -18.91 0.92
N ASP A 167 -1.37 -20.10 1.14
CA ASP A 167 -0.60 -21.35 1.11
C ASP A 167 -1.16 -22.30 0.04
N GLY A 168 -0.50 -22.29 -1.11
CA GLY A 168 -0.87 -23.03 -2.30
C GLY A 168 -1.50 -22.17 -3.40
N THR A 169 -1.53 -22.74 -4.60
CA THR A 169 -2.07 -22.09 -5.80
C THR A 169 -3.55 -21.76 -5.70
N GLY A 170 -4.33 -22.54 -4.93
CA GLY A 170 -5.74 -22.28 -4.68
C GLY A 170 -5.98 -20.98 -3.90
N ASP A 171 -5.23 -20.77 -2.81
CA ASP A 171 -5.33 -19.57 -1.98
C ASP A 171 -4.90 -18.31 -2.76
N ILE A 172 -3.82 -18.42 -3.54
CA ILE A 172 -3.36 -17.35 -4.44
C ILE A 172 -4.44 -17.00 -5.46
N ALA A 173 -5.01 -17.99 -6.16
CA ALA A 173 -6.05 -17.76 -7.16
C ALA A 173 -7.31 -17.13 -6.54
N ALA A 174 -7.68 -17.55 -5.33
CA ALA A 174 -8.81 -16.98 -4.60
C ALA A 174 -8.55 -15.52 -4.17
N ALA A 175 -7.34 -15.19 -3.71
CA ALA A 175 -6.96 -13.81 -3.40
C ALA A 175 -6.98 -12.93 -4.65
N GLU A 176 -6.37 -13.39 -5.75
CA GLU A 176 -6.36 -12.68 -7.02
C GLU A 176 -7.77 -12.42 -7.54
N SER A 177 -8.66 -13.41 -7.47
CA SER A 177 -10.07 -13.26 -7.85
C SER A 177 -10.80 -12.22 -6.99
N ARG A 178 -10.64 -12.26 -5.66
CA ARG A 178 -11.24 -11.29 -4.74
C ARG A 178 -10.75 -9.86 -5.01
N ILE A 179 -9.45 -9.69 -5.24
CA ILE A 179 -8.84 -8.39 -5.54
C ILE A 179 -9.36 -7.85 -6.89
N ALA A 180 -9.33 -8.68 -7.94
CA ALA A 180 -9.76 -8.29 -9.27
C ALA A 180 -11.27 -7.98 -9.38
N ALA A 181 -12.09 -8.57 -8.50
CA ALA A 181 -13.51 -8.26 -8.39
C ALA A 181 -13.79 -6.85 -7.85
N ILE A 182 -12.85 -6.25 -7.11
CA ILE A 182 -12.97 -4.87 -6.60
C ILE A 182 -12.56 -3.87 -7.69
N ALA A 183 -11.39 -4.08 -8.27
CA ALA A 183 -10.87 -3.35 -9.42
C ALA A 183 -9.73 -4.16 -10.07
N ARG A 184 -9.58 -4.06 -11.38
CA ARG A 184 -8.45 -4.67 -12.10
C ARG A 184 -7.32 -3.66 -12.23
N GLN A 185 -6.14 -4.02 -11.75
CA GLN A 185 -4.94 -3.17 -11.88
C GLN A 185 -4.54 -2.95 -13.36
N PRO A 186 -3.91 -1.81 -13.69
CA PRO A 186 -3.40 -1.55 -15.04
C PRO A 186 -2.51 -2.69 -15.56
N GLN A 187 -2.67 -3.09 -16.83
CA GLN A 187 -1.84 -4.15 -17.41
C GLN A 187 -0.45 -3.66 -17.81
N GLN A 188 -0.27 -2.36 -17.97
CA GLN A 188 1.01 -1.71 -18.29
C GLN A 188 1.91 -1.74 -17.06
N ASP A 189 3.21 -1.94 -17.24
CA ASP A 189 4.18 -1.94 -16.14
C ASP A 189 4.46 -0.53 -15.59
N TYR A 190 4.30 0.50 -16.44
CA TYR A 190 4.53 1.92 -16.15
C TYR A 190 3.29 2.77 -16.47
N PRO A 191 2.14 2.55 -15.82
CA PRO A 191 0.95 3.36 -16.06
C PRO A 191 1.25 4.83 -15.71
N PRO A 192 0.98 5.82 -16.58
CA PRO A 192 1.36 7.21 -16.30
C PRO A 192 0.68 7.73 -15.02
N PRO A 193 1.40 8.39 -14.08
CA PRO A 193 0.78 8.91 -12.87
C PRO A 193 -0.19 10.03 -13.21
N SER A 194 -1.41 9.98 -12.67
CA SER A 194 -2.46 10.95 -12.98
C SER A 194 -2.22 12.32 -12.33
N GLY A 195 -1.48 12.36 -11.21
CA GLY A 195 -1.38 13.53 -10.34
C GLY A 195 -2.69 13.88 -9.63
N ASN A 196 -3.73 13.06 -9.77
CA ASN A 196 -5.03 13.29 -9.18
C ASN A 196 -5.07 12.71 -7.75
N PHE A 197 -4.84 13.56 -6.77
CA PHE A 197 -4.95 13.20 -5.34
C PHE A 197 -6.39 13.38 -4.86
N PRO A 198 -7.19 12.30 -4.69
CA PRO A 198 -8.60 12.42 -4.33
C PRO A 198 -8.78 13.05 -2.95
N ALA A 199 -9.79 13.90 -2.78
CA ALA A 199 -10.06 14.50 -1.48
C ALA A 199 -10.32 13.44 -0.40
N LEU A 200 -9.62 13.55 0.73
CA LEU A 200 -9.76 12.58 1.83
C LEU A 200 -10.93 12.97 2.77
N GLY A 201 -12.08 12.30 2.63
CA GLY A 201 -13.28 12.52 3.46
C GLY A 201 -13.82 11.22 4.10
N GLY A 202 -14.83 11.35 4.99
CA GLY A 202 -15.61 10.20 5.50
C GLY A 202 -14.87 9.25 6.46
N ARG A 203 -13.85 9.72 7.17
CA ARG A 203 -13.00 8.90 8.03
C ARG A 203 -13.70 8.49 9.33
N SER A 204 -13.59 7.22 9.71
CA SER A 204 -14.08 6.75 11.01
C SER A 204 -13.24 7.32 12.17
N ARG A 205 -13.90 7.47 13.33
CA ARG A 205 -13.23 7.84 14.58
C ARG A 205 -12.53 6.62 15.18
#